data_AF-A0A972JU46-F1
#
_entry.id   AF-A0A972JU46-F1
#
_cell.length_a   1.000
_cell.length_b   1.000
_cell.length_c   1.000
_cell.angle_alpha   90.00
_cell.angle_beta   90.00
_cell.angle_gamma   90.00
#
_symmetry.space_group_name_H-M   'P 1'
#
loop_
_entity.id
_entity.type
_entity.pdbx_description
1 polymer ?
#
loop_
_entity_poly.entity_id
_entity_poly.type
_entity_poly.pdbx_seq_one_letter_code
_entity_poly.pdbx_strand_id
1 'polypeptide(L)'
;MAQQTFPVGEIPRLTITNCSGDIEVRVWDEHVIGIETDAVIQAANPEGEGVIVSDISDNLLIHVPGNTDMLIEAVSGDVTIDGGQSLSLTSVHGDVEIKAMTEAVWLGDISGDVDIEEADSLTTQGRIEGDVNVSNVGAVEIEEVGGDLEINNVASLIVRSVHGDCEVGVVGDTFHYGEIGGGLAVRGAEQTVIVGGSVGGDCEVANAASVHIGSVGGDVEISHITDTVKLGSAGSDCEVVNVTGSVTVSNIGGDAKLQSLSGSWSVGTVGGDAILLGTFPPDSVSQATIGGDAEIELPDEPNVTIRATVDGDVSGAHFVSAPGDLSAIVYGEGSAQLDLMVGGDLELRGSSTPRSSSSSFAGWEQFGEEMGRMGEEIGRMGEEFGEEMGRMGEELGREMEALFGDWGKGKHKEWSTKADKWSARARKRAEERRREAEKRARRSQERAERVRQRMGERHQKTQERVRRSQERAERYGRGKSRVRFRVNDREWEFDPARLERIKEQARQAAQEGVSGAMAAVERAIAGMGVIPPNPPIPPTPPTPPTPPVPPMSSSSGEETELPHAATDATINLAMEQQTHVATPPVNIEEERAAILQMVAEGRISPEEGDMLLDALG
;
A
#
# COMPACT_ATOMS: atom_id res chain seq x y z
N MET A 1 -7.36 38.99 4.88
CA MET A 1 -8.10 38.12 3.97
C MET A 1 -9.59 38.41 4.06
N ALA A 2 -10.29 38.36 2.92
CA ALA A 2 -11.74 38.44 2.81
C ALA A 2 -12.29 37.13 2.23
N GLN A 3 -13.15 36.45 2.99
CA GLN A 3 -13.75 35.18 2.59
C GLN A 3 -14.94 35.39 1.64
N GLN A 4 -14.95 34.65 0.52
CA GLN A 4 -16.08 34.57 -0.42
C GLN A 4 -16.53 33.12 -0.59
N THR A 5 -17.82 32.85 -0.43
CA THR A 5 -18.41 31.49 -0.50
C THR A 5 -19.35 31.34 -1.69
N PHE A 6 -19.17 30.28 -2.46
CA PHE A 6 -19.90 30.02 -3.70
C PHE A 6 -20.70 28.71 -3.59
N PRO A 7 -22.03 28.74 -3.83
CA PRO A 7 -22.84 27.52 -3.85
C PRO A 7 -22.54 26.68 -5.10
N VAL A 8 -22.49 25.37 -4.93
CA VAL A 8 -22.13 24.39 -5.97
C VAL A 8 -23.18 23.28 -6.09
N GLY A 9 -23.18 22.58 -7.23
CA GLY A 9 -24.02 21.41 -7.48
C GLY A 9 -23.44 20.09 -6.94
N GLU A 10 -24.17 18.99 -7.15
CA GLU A 10 -23.87 17.64 -6.62
C GLU A 10 -22.45 17.13 -6.93
N ILE A 11 -21.81 17.61 -8.00
CA ILE A 11 -20.37 17.47 -8.26
C ILE A 11 -19.81 18.89 -8.38
N PRO A 12 -19.16 19.41 -7.32
CA PRO A 12 -18.48 20.70 -7.35
C PRO A 12 -17.32 20.66 -8.34
N ARG A 13 -17.02 21.83 -8.93
CA ARG A 13 -15.82 22.04 -9.73
C ARG A 13 -15.12 23.32 -9.37
N LEU A 14 -13.80 23.25 -9.35
CA LEU A 14 -12.91 24.39 -9.21
C LEU A 14 -12.06 24.51 -10.47
N THR A 15 -11.96 25.71 -11.03
CA THR A 15 -11.06 26.01 -12.15
C THR A 15 -10.27 27.26 -11.84
N ILE A 16 -8.94 27.18 -11.85
CA ILE A 16 -8.03 28.29 -11.58
C ILE A 16 -7.14 28.47 -12.81
N THR A 17 -7.37 29.53 -13.58
CA THR A 17 -6.64 29.73 -14.86
C THR A 17 -5.23 30.29 -14.66
N ASN A 18 -5.02 31.12 -13.64
CA ASN A 18 -3.76 31.82 -13.43
C ASN A 18 -3.66 32.36 -12.00
N CYS A 19 -2.66 31.92 -11.23
CA CYS A 19 -2.33 32.44 -9.91
C CYS A 19 -0.83 32.79 -9.84
N SER A 20 -0.49 34.01 -9.40
CA SER A 20 0.91 34.44 -9.25
C SER A 20 1.47 34.29 -7.83
N GLY A 21 0.68 33.74 -6.91
CA GLY A 21 1.09 33.36 -5.56
C GLY A 21 0.66 31.92 -5.27
N ASP A 22 0.81 31.53 -4.01
CA ASP A 22 0.69 30.13 -3.58
C ASP A 22 -0.79 29.73 -3.46
N ILE A 23 -1.09 28.45 -3.71
CA ILE A 23 -2.43 27.88 -3.59
C ILE A 23 -2.45 26.81 -2.51
N GLU A 24 -3.20 27.05 -1.44
CA GLU A 24 -3.56 26.03 -0.46
C GLU A 24 -5.03 25.62 -0.64
N VAL A 25 -5.29 24.32 -0.86
CA VAL A 25 -6.64 23.76 -0.89
C VAL A 25 -6.83 22.78 0.27
N ARG A 26 -7.96 22.86 0.98
CA ARG A 26 -8.31 21.90 2.04
C ARG A 26 -9.79 21.48 1.97
N VAL A 27 -10.08 20.21 2.27
CA VAL A 27 -11.46 19.70 2.31
C VAL A 27 -12.26 20.17 3.53
N TRP A 28 -13.57 20.39 3.36
CA TRP A 28 -14.54 20.58 4.44
C TRP A 28 -15.90 19.88 4.20
N ASP A 29 -16.70 19.77 5.27
CA ASP A 29 -18.06 19.20 5.25
C ASP A 29 -19.12 20.10 4.58
N GLU A 30 -18.82 21.38 4.30
CA GLU A 30 -19.80 22.30 3.71
C GLU A 30 -19.91 22.14 2.19
N HIS A 31 -21.13 22.04 1.66
CA HIS A 31 -21.39 21.90 0.22
C HIS A 31 -21.37 23.26 -0.52
N VAL A 32 -20.31 24.02 -0.28
CA VAL A 32 -19.96 25.30 -0.91
C VAL A 32 -18.45 25.31 -1.15
N ILE A 33 -17.97 26.10 -2.12
CA ILE A 33 -16.53 26.40 -2.25
C ILE A 33 -16.26 27.74 -1.58
N GLY A 34 -15.34 27.77 -0.62
CA GLY A 34 -14.85 28.97 0.05
C GLY A 34 -13.51 29.40 -0.54
N ILE A 35 -13.31 30.71 -0.72
CA ILE A 35 -12.02 31.26 -1.16
C ILE A 35 -11.65 32.43 -0.23
N GLU A 36 -10.44 32.40 0.30
CA GLU A 36 -9.83 33.43 1.15
C GLU A 36 -8.54 33.96 0.52
N THR A 37 -8.44 35.28 0.41
CA THR A 37 -7.28 36.03 -0.10
C THR A 37 -7.41 37.50 0.34
N ASP A 38 -6.40 38.35 0.15
CA ASP A 38 -6.54 39.80 0.32
C ASP A 38 -6.76 40.56 -1.00
N ALA A 39 -6.64 39.87 -2.14
CA ALA A 39 -7.01 40.37 -3.47
C ALA A 39 -8.53 40.47 -3.72
N VAL A 40 -8.92 41.25 -4.75
CA VAL A 40 -10.32 41.38 -5.21
C VAL A 40 -10.61 40.29 -6.25
N ILE A 41 -11.08 39.13 -5.78
CA ILE A 41 -11.44 38.00 -6.65
C ILE A 41 -12.54 38.38 -7.65
N GLN A 42 -12.34 38.09 -8.94
CA GLN A 42 -13.38 38.08 -9.96
C GLN A 42 -13.79 36.65 -10.31
N ALA A 43 -14.44 35.96 -9.37
CA ALA A 43 -14.89 34.59 -9.57
C ALA A 43 -16.19 34.53 -10.38
N ALA A 44 -16.23 33.64 -11.38
CA ALA A 44 -17.44 33.33 -12.14
C ALA A 44 -18.02 31.98 -11.67
N ASN A 45 -19.30 31.98 -11.28
CA ASN A 45 -20.06 30.77 -11.00
C ASN A 45 -21.21 30.63 -12.02
N PRO A 46 -20.95 30.04 -13.21
CA PRO A 46 -21.98 29.83 -14.23
C PRO A 46 -22.99 28.76 -13.79
N GLU A 47 -24.22 29.22 -13.52
CA GLU A 47 -25.41 28.41 -13.22
C GLU A 47 -25.30 27.41 -12.04
N GLY A 48 -24.24 27.47 -11.22
CA GLY A 48 -23.99 26.55 -10.10
C GLY A 48 -23.20 25.29 -10.48
N GLU A 49 -22.72 25.16 -11.72
CA GLU A 49 -21.99 23.97 -12.18
C GLU A 49 -20.48 23.97 -11.82
N GLY A 50 -19.94 25.10 -11.33
CA GLY A 50 -18.54 25.20 -10.92
C GLY A 50 -18.13 26.64 -10.60
N VAL A 51 -16.96 26.80 -9.97
CA VAL A 51 -16.34 28.09 -9.64
C VAL A 51 -15.08 28.26 -10.47
N ILE A 52 -15.06 29.31 -11.30
CA ILE A 52 -13.92 29.69 -12.13
C ILE A 52 -13.27 30.93 -11.49
N VAL A 53 -11.96 30.86 -11.27
CA VAL A 53 -11.11 31.91 -10.71
C VAL A 53 -9.99 32.21 -11.71
N SER A 54 -9.65 33.47 -11.91
CA SER A 54 -8.67 33.88 -12.93
C SER A 54 -7.91 35.12 -12.49
N ASP A 55 -6.65 35.21 -12.92
CA ASP A 55 -5.75 36.35 -12.74
C ASP A 55 -5.62 36.83 -11.28
N ILE A 56 -5.35 35.89 -10.36
CA ILE A 56 -5.09 36.20 -8.96
C ILE A 56 -3.61 36.55 -8.78
N SER A 57 -3.33 37.69 -8.13
CA SER A 57 -1.98 38.22 -7.91
C SER A 57 -1.48 38.10 -6.47
N ASP A 58 -2.04 37.15 -5.72
CA ASP A 58 -1.99 37.03 -4.26
C ASP A 58 -2.34 35.57 -3.90
N ASN A 59 -2.00 35.13 -2.69
CA ASN A 59 -2.18 33.75 -2.29
C ASN A 59 -3.66 33.39 -2.13
N LEU A 60 -3.97 32.11 -2.33
CA LEU A 60 -5.32 31.54 -2.25
C LEU A 60 -5.38 30.44 -1.19
N LEU A 61 -6.15 30.66 -0.11
CA LEU A 61 -6.66 29.56 0.71
C LEU A 61 -8.06 29.20 0.21
N ILE A 62 -8.25 27.94 -0.18
CA ILE A 62 -9.49 27.45 -0.79
C ILE A 62 -10.03 26.28 0.03
N HIS A 63 -11.31 26.36 0.36
CA HIS A 63 -12.02 25.27 1.01
C HIS A 63 -13.03 24.63 0.06
N VAL A 64 -12.92 23.31 -0.13
CA VAL A 64 -13.70 22.55 -1.11
C VAL A 64 -14.47 21.38 -0.46
N PRO A 65 -15.64 20.98 -0.97
CA PRO A 65 -16.23 19.70 -0.60
C PRO A 65 -15.32 18.55 -1.06
N GLY A 66 -15.23 17.46 -0.28
CA GLY A 66 -14.35 16.32 -0.60
C GLY A 66 -14.59 15.61 -1.94
N ASN A 67 -15.72 15.88 -2.60
CA ASN A 67 -16.06 15.32 -3.92
C ASN A 67 -15.88 16.31 -5.10
N THR A 68 -14.90 17.21 -5.00
CA THR A 68 -14.63 18.27 -5.99
C THR A 68 -13.68 17.80 -7.09
N ASP A 69 -14.03 18.07 -8.36
CA ASP A 69 -13.11 18.00 -9.49
C ASP A 69 -12.28 19.32 -9.54
N MET A 70 -10.95 19.26 -9.54
CA MET A 70 -10.07 20.44 -9.51
C MET A 70 -9.20 20.56 -10.78
N LEU A 71 -9.17 21.77 -11.35
CA LEU A 71 -8.46 22.10 -12.59
C LEU A 71 -7.63 23.37 -12.38
N ILE A 72 -6.31 23.30 -12.47
CA ILE A 72 -5.41 24.44 -12.21
C ILE A 72 -4.44 24.57 -13.40
N GLU A 73 -4.56 25.65 -14.17
CA GLU A 73 -3.85 25.81 -15.45
C GLU A 73 -2.44 26.37 -15.30
N ALA A 74 -2.23 27.36 -14.43
CA ALA A 74 -0.92 27.97 -14.18
C ALA A 74 -0.81 28.53 -12.75
N VAL A 75 0.28 28.17 -12.06
CA VAL A 75 0.65 28.70 -10.73
C VAL A 75 2.11 29.15 -10.74
N SER A 76 2.40 30.33 -10.20
CA SER A 76 3.77 30.88 -10.15
C SER A 76 4.51 30.64 -8.82
N GLY A 77 3.76 30.32 -7.76
CA GLY A 77 4.28 29.85 -6.47
C GLY A 77 3.88 28.40 -6.24
N ASP A 78 3.77 28.02 -4.97
CA ASP A 78 3.63 26.62 -4.53
C ASP A 78 2.16 26.15 -4.53
N VAL A 79 1.94 24.83 -4.53
CA VAL A 79 0.61 24.20 -4.52
C VAL A 79 0.50 23.12 -3.44
N THR A 80 -0.20 23.40 -2.35
CA THR A 80 -0.53 22.43 -1.29
C THR A 80 -2.01 22.04 -1.37
N ILE A 81 -2.34 20.74 -1.45
CA ILE A 81 -3.73 20.26 -1.60
C ILE A 81 -4.00 19.08 -0.64
N ASP A 82 -4.79 19.34 0.39
CA ASP A 82 -5.29 18.38 1.38
C ASP A 82 -6.74 17.95 1.05
N GLY A 83 -6.86 16.84 0.33
CA GLY A 83 -8.10 16.15 0.00
C GLY A 83 -8.82 16.62 -1.27
N GLY A 84 -9.50 15.69 -1.95
CA GLY A 84 -10.31 15.99 -3.15
C GLY A 84 -10.83 14.74 -3.87
N GLN A 85 -11.61 14.93 -4.95
CA GLN A 85 -11.97 13.82 -5.85
C GLN A 85 -10.86 13.58 -6.86
N SER A 86 -10.55 14.55 -7.70
CA SER A 86 -9.49 14.44 -8.72
C SER A 86 -8.84 15.78 -9.00
N LEU A 87 -7.55 15.76 -9.33
CA LEU A 87 -6.75 16.95 -9.55
C LEU A 87 -6.10 16.92 -10.94
N SER A 88 -6.10 18.06 -11.65
CA SER A 88 -5.20 18.29 -12.78
C SER A 88 -4.50 19.64 -12.65
N LEU A 89 -3.18 19.58 -12.51
CA LEU A 89 -2.26 20.72 -12.60
C LEU A 89 -1.64 20.72 -14.00
N THR A 90 -1.64 21.85 -14.71
CA THR A 90 -1.03 21.94 -16.06
C THR A 90 0.38 22.53 -16.04
N SER A 91 0.63 23.53 -15.20
CA SER A 91 1.99 23.99 -14.90
C SER A 91 2.09 24.71 -13.56
N VAL A 92 3.17 24.43 -12.82
CA VAL A 92 3.50 25.03 -11.52
C VAL A 92 4.98 25.40 -11.53
N HIS A 93 5.31 26.63 -11.12
CA HIS A 93 6.71 27.07 -11.04
C HIS A 93 7.37 26.88 -9.67
N GLY A 94 6.57 26.74 -8.61
CA GLY A 94 7.02 26.32 -7.28
C GLY A 94 6.81 24.82 -7.06
N ASP A 95 6.78 24.44 -5.78
CA ASP A 95 6.68 23.05 -5.33
C ASP A 95 5.22 22.56 -5.25
N VAL A 96 5.02 21.24 -5.21
CA VAL A 96 3.68 20.61 -5.21
C VAL A 96 3.56 19.56 -4.10
N GLU A 97 2.72 19.81 -3.08
CA GLU A 97 2.37 18.87 -2.02
C GLU A 97 0.90 18.44 -2.17
N ILE A 98 0.62 17.15 -2.43
CA ILE A 98 -0.74 16.63 -2.65
C ILE A 98 -1.04 15.45 -1.72
N LYS A 99 -2.13 15.55 -0.95
CA LYS A 99 -2.49 14.57 0.08
C LYS A 99 -3.95 14.10 0.00
N ALA A 100 -4.17 12.81 0.27
CA ALA A 100 -5.50 12.19 0.42
C ALA A 100 -6.45 12.38 -0.79
N MET A 101 -5.96 12.13 -2.01
CA MET A 101 -6.77 12.17 -3.23
C MET A 101 -7.60 10.89 -3.39
N THR A 102 -8.90 11.02 -3.66
CA THR A 102 -9.82 9.85 -3.71
C THR A 102 -10.02 9.22 -5.09
N GLU A 103 -9.55 9.86 -6.16
CA GLU A 103 -9.38 9.31 -7.51
C GLU A 103 -7.97 9.74 -8.02
N ALA A 104 -7.84 10.11 -9.30
CA ALA A 104 -6.56 10.33 -9.97
C ALA A 104 -6.00 11.77 -9.87
N VAL A 105 -4.67 11.85 -9.96
CA VAL A 105 -3.85 13.08 -10.04
C VAL A 105 -3.15 13.15 -11.39
N TRP A 106 -3.32 14.28 -12.09
CA TRP A 106 -2.60 14.60 -13.32
C TRP A 106 -1.71 15.82 -13.12
N LEU A 107 -0.40 15.66 -13.34
CA LEU A 107 0.57 16.76 -13.34
C LEU A 107 1.01 17.10 -14.77
N GLY A 108 1.52 18.31 -14.98
CA GLY A 108 2.02 18.79 -16.27
C GLY A 108 3.51 19.15 -16.21
N ASP A 109 3.86 20.34 -16.69
CA ASP A 109 5.24 20.87 -16.62
C ASP A 109 5.45 21.54 -15.23
N ILE A 110 6.23 20.94 -14.32
CA ILE A 110 6.48 21.40 -12.93
C ILE A 110 7.97 21.80 -12.77
N SER A 111 8.26 22.99 -12.23
CA SER A 111 9.65 23.44 -12.02
C SER A 111 10.23 23.18 -10.62
N GLY A 112 9.38 22.98 -9.61
CA GLY A 112 9.80 22.62 -8.24
C GLY A 112 9.75 21.11 -7.97
N ASP A 113 9.81 20.77 -6.69
CA ASP A 113 9.73 19.40 -6.18
C ASP A 113 8.27 18.91 -6.06
N VAL A 114 8.05 17.59 -6.02
CA VAL A 114 6.70 16.99 -5.99
C VAL A 114 6.58 15.92 -4.89
N ASP A 115 5.81 16.23 -3.84
CA ASP A 115 5.45 15.33 -2.74
C ASP A 115 3.99 14.85 -2.88
N ILE A 116 3.77 13.53 -2.95
CA ILE A 116 2.41 12.95 -3.01
C ILE A 116 2.21 11.84 -1.98
N GLU A 117 1.13 11.94 -1.21
CA GLU A 117 0.73 11.00 -0.14
C GLU A 117 -0.75 10.60 -0.29
N GLU A 118 -1.01 9.30 -0.52
CA GLU A 118 -2.35 8.72 -0.75
C GLU A 118 -3.09 9.23 -2.01
N ALA A 119 -3.09 8.42 -3.09
CA ALA A 119 -3.89 8.63 -4.30
C ALA A 119 -4.24 7.31 -5.03
N ASP A 120 -5.32 7.28 -5.82
CA ASP A 120 -5.68 6.10 -6.64
C ASP A 120 -4.67 5.90 -7.79
N SER A 121 -4.28 6.99 -8.46
CA SER A 121 -3.21 6.97 -9.47
C SER A 121 -2.57 8.34 -9.70
N LEU A 122 -1.27 8.37 -9.95
CA LEU A 122 -0.51 9.53 -10.44
C LEU A 122 -0.15 9.36 -11.93
N THR A 123 -0.27 10.42 -12.72
CA THR A 123 0.21 10.45 -14.11
C THR A 123 0.81 11.83 -14.46
N THR A 124 2.09 11.91 -14.82
CA THR A 124 2.79 13.20 -15.10
C THR A 124 2.98 13.41 -16.61
N GLN A 125 2.53 14.56 -17.12
CA GLN A 125 2.31 14.87 -18.55
C GLN A 125 3.30 15.93 -19.10
N GLY A 126 4.44 16.03 -18.44
CA GLY A 126 5.51 17.00 -18.69
C GLY A 126 6.72 16.65 -17.82
N ARG A 127 7.73 17.51 -17.86
CA ARG A 127 8.91 17.39 -17.00
C ARG A 127 8.58 17.85 -15.58
N ILE A 128 9.05 17.12 -14.58
CA ILE A 128 9.29 17.65 -13.23
C ILE A 128 10.78 18.02 -13.18
N GLU A 129 11.13 19.28 -12.92
CA GLU A 129 12.53 19.74 -12.94
C GLU A 129 13.29 19.43 -11.64
N GLY A 130 12.58 19.33 -10.51
CA GLY A 130 13.12 18.95 -9.20
C GLY A 130 13.01 17.46 -8.86
N ASP A 131 12.98 17.17 -7.56
CA ASP A 131 12.89 15.83 -6.97
C ASP A 131 11.41 15.38 -6.84
N VAL A 132 11.19 14.06 -6.74
CA VAL A 132 9.84 13.47 -6.68
C VAL A 132 9.73 12.40 -5.59
N ASN A 133 8.82 12.60 -4.63
CA ASN A 133 8.51 11.65 -3.57
C ASN A 133 7.05 11.20 -3.68
N VAL A 134 6.80 9.90 -3.87
CA VAL A 134 5.42 9.36 -3.97
C VAL A 134 5.22 8.22 -2.98
N SER A 135 4.17 8.34 -2.16
CA SER A 135 3.84 7.38 -1.10
C SER A 135 2.38 6.94 -1.14
N ASN A 136 2.14 5.64 -0.97
CA ASN A 136 0.80 5.03 -0.86
C ASN A 136 -0.12 5.30 -2.08
N VAL A 137 0.42 5.22 -3.29
CA VAL A 137 -0.33 5.46 -4.55
C VAL A 137 -0.55 4.16 -5.33
N GLY A 138 -1.78 3.94 -5.81
CA GLY A 138 -2.13 2.70 -6.52
C GLY A 138 -1.27 2.43 -7.76
N ALA A 139 -1.31 3.33 -8.75
CA ALA A 139 -0.47 3.27 -9.95
C ALA A 139 0.22 4.60 -10.23
N VAL A 140 1.50 4.55 -10.61
CA VAL A 140 2.34 5.73 -10.88
C VAL A 140 2.92 5.65 -12.29
N GLU A 141 2.68 6.68 -13.09
CA GLU A 141 3.21 6.84 -14.45
C GLU A 141 3.89 8.22 -14.59
N ILE A 142 5.21 8.25 -14.82
CA ILE A 142 6.03 9.47 -14.82
C ILE A 142 6.81 9.59 -16.14
N GLU A 143 6.73 10.74 -16.83
CA GLU A 143 7.46 10.95 -18.09
C GLU A 143 8.94 11.33 -17.87
N GLU A 144 9.26 12.30 -17.02
CA GLU A 144 10.64 12.75 -16.80
C GLU A 144 10.84 13.45 -15.45
N VAL A 145 11.82 12.99 -14.67
CA VAL A 145 12.28 13.60 -13.40
C VAL A 145 13.66 14.21 -13.60
N GLY A 146 13.83 15.48 -13.21
CA GLY A 146 15.07 16.25 -13.36
C GLY A 146 16.07 16.07 -12.22
N GLY A 147 15.59 15.76 -11.02
CA GLY A 147 16.37 15.35 -9.85
C GLY A 147 16.21 13.86 -9.54
N ASP A 148 16.09 13.56 -8.24
CA ASP A 148 15.99 12.21 -7.67
C ASP A 148 14.52 11.73 -7.56
N LEU A 149 14.32 10.41 -7.41
CA LEU A 149 12.99 9.79 -7.32
C LEU A 149 12.88 8.81 -6.14
N GLU A 150 12.05 9.11 -5.13
CA GLU A 150 11.71 8.19 -4.03
C GLU A 150 10.27 7.66 -4.17
N ILE A 151 10.09 6.34 -4.24
CA ILE A 151 8.78 5.68 -4.37
C ILE A 151 8.55 4.68 -3.24
N ASN A 152 7.47 4.87 -2.48
CA ASN A 152 7.10 4.01 -1.35
C ASN A 152 5.66 3.47 -1.46
N ASN A 153 5.51 2.15 -1.35
CA ASN A 153 4.22 1.45 -1.28
C ASN A 153 3.30 1.79 -2.47
N VAL A 154 3.70 1.35 -3.66
CA VAL A 154 2.88 1.45 -4.89
C VAL A 154 2.61 0.08 -5.51
N ALA A 155 1.46 -0.11 -6.18
CA ALA A 155 1.19 -1.40 -6.83
C ALA A 155 1.89 -1.53 -8.20
N SER A 156 1.96 -0.45 -8.98
CA SER A 156 2.70 -0.41 -10.25
C SER A 156 3.40 0.93 -10.45
N LEU A 157 4.63 0.89 -10.96
CA LEU A 157 5.48 2.04 -11.24
C LEU A 157 5.98 1.97 -12.70
N ILE A 158 5.74 3.03 -13.47
CA ILE A 158 6.25 3.20 -14.84
C ILE A 158 6.94 4.57 -14.93
N VAL A 159 8.23 4.59 -15.24
CA VAL A 159 9.02 5.83 -15.29
C VAL A 159 9.84 5.87 -16.57
N ARG A 160 9.67 6.90 -17.40
CA ARG A 160 10.43 6.99 -18.66
C ARG A 160 11.88 7.44 -18.44
N SER A 161 12.14 8.45 -17.61
CA SER A 161 13.49 8.95 -17.34
C SER A 161 13.61 9.54 -15.93
N VAL A 162 14.69 9.21 -15.22
CA VAL A 162 15.15 9.88 -14.00
C VAL A 162 16.57 10.38 -14.25
N HIS A 163 16.86 11.64 -13.98
CA HIS A 163 18.20 12.19 -14.21
C HIS A 163 19.15 11.99 -13.01
N GLY A 164 18.62 11.98 -11.79
CA GLY A 164 19.32 11.64 -10.56
C GLY A 164 19.22 10.17 -10.17
N ASP A 165 19.28 9.90 -8.87
CA ASP A 165 19.14 8.59 -8.25
C ASP A 165 17.66 8.16 -8.13
N CYS A 166 17.42 6.85 -7.95
CA CYS A 166 16.07 6.28 -7.85
C CYS A 166 16.00 5.23 -6.73
N GLU A 167 15.24 5.51 -5.65
CA GLU A 167 14.96 4.53 -4.57
C GLU A 167 13.48 4.12 -4.57
N VAL A 168 13.23 2.83 -4.74
CA VAL A 168 11.89 2.22 -4.75
C VAL A 168 11.76 1.28 -3.56
N GLY A 169 11.21 1.80 -2.45
CA GLY A 169 11.21 1.14 -1.14
C GLY A 169 10.20 -0.01 -0.98
N VAL A 170 9.05 0.05 -1.66
CA VAL A 170 8.10 -1.06 -1.83
C VAL A 170 7.32 -0.88 -3.13
N VAL A 171 7.42 -1.86 -4.04
CA VAL A 171 6.57 -1.99 -5.23
C VAL A 171 5.88 -3.35 -5.27
N GLY A 172 4.60 -3.38 -5.68
CA GLY A 172 3.78 -4.58 -5.76
C GLY A 172 4.10 -5.46 -6.97
N ASP A 173 3.48 -5.17 -8.11
CA ASP A 173 3.41 -6.06 -9.26
C ASP A 173 4.52 -5.79 -10.29
N THR A 174 4.68 -4.53 -10.72
CA THR A 174 5.56 -4.16 -11.84
C THR A 174 6.28 -2.84 -11.60
N PHE A 175 7.59 -2.83 -11.86
CA PHE A 175 8.40 -1.62 -12.01
C PHE A 175 9.07 -1.61 -13.39
N HIS A 176 8.63 -0.71 -14.27
CA HIS A 176 9.21 -0.49 -15.59
C HIS A 176 9.94 0.86 -15.62
N TYR A 177 11.21 0.89 -16.04
CA TYR A 177 11.95 2.13 -16.26
C TYR A 177 12.67 2.21 -17.61
N GLY A 178 12.78 3.42 -18.18
CA GLY A 178 13.57 3.67 -19.39
C GLY A 178 15.05 3.84 -19.08
N GLU A 179 15.39 5.02 -18.54
CA GLU A 179 16.76 5.44 -18.23
C GLU A 179 16.82 6.07 -16.83
N ILE A 180 17.86 5.76 -16.07
CA ILE A 180 18.18 6.35 -14.76
C ILE A 180 19.61 6.86 -14.85
N GLY A 181 19.83 8.17 -14.63
CA GLY A 181 21.13 8.82 -14.77
C GLY A 181 22.08 8.54 -13.61
N GLY A 182 21.55 8.46 -12.39
CA GLY A 182 22.24 8.06 -11.18
C GLY A 182 22.17 6.55 -10.91
N GLY A 183 22.20 6.18 -9.64
CA GLY A 183 22.03 4.81 -9.16
C GLY A 183 20.56 4.38 -9.04
N LEU A 184 20.34 3.08 -8.89
CA LEU A 184 19.03 2.47 -8.67
C LEU A 184 19.04 1.56 -7.43
N ALA A 185 18.15 1.80 -6.48
CA ALA A 185 17.89 0.92 -5.34
C ALA A 185 16.43 0.44 -5.35
N VAL A 186 16.18 -0.87 -5.45
CA VAL A 186 14.81 -1.44 -5.43
C VAL A 186 14.66 -2.47 -4.32
N ARG A 187 13.63 -2.29 -3.50
CA ARG A 187 13.13 -3.29 -2.55
C ARG A 187 11.71 -3.68 -2.97
N GLY A 188 11.62 -4.80 -3.68
CA GLY A 188 10.36 -5.33 -4.19
C GLY A 188 9.72 -6.35 -3.24
N ALA A 189 8.87 -7.18 -3.80
CA ALA A 189 8.22 -8.32 -3.15
C ALA A 189 8.28 -9.57 -4.04
N GLU A 190 7.89 -10.73 -3.51
CA GLU A 190 8.06 -12.04 -4.17
C GLU A 190 7.42 -12.15 -5.58
N GLN A 191 6.42 -11.32 -5.89
CA GLN A 191 5.77 -11.26 -7.22
C GLN A 191 6.25 -10.14 -8.15
N THR A 192 7.14 -9.24 -7.70
CA THR A 192 7.51 -8.03 -8.44
C THR A 192 8.32 -8.35 -9.71
N VAL A 193 7.89 -7.81 -10.85
CA VAL A 193 8.66 -7.85 -12.11
C VAL A 193 9.35 -6.51 -12.32
N ILE A 194 10.68 -6.51 -12.37
CA ILE A 194 11.51 -5.32 -12.62
C ILE A 194 12.07 -5.39 -14.05
N VAL A 195 11.81 -4.35 -14.84
CA VAL A 195 12.23 -4.25 -16.24
C VAL A 195 12.79 -2.85 -16.49
N GLY A 196 14.00 -2.74 -17.04
CA GLY A 196 14.49 -1.45 -17.51
C GLY A 196 15.67 -1.43 -18.46
N GLY A 197 15.87 -0.26 -19.07
CA GLY A 197 16.92 -0.02 -20.06
C GLY A 197 18.30 0.15 -19.43
N SER A 198 18.58 1.32 -18.88
CA SER A 198 19.92 1.68 -18.39
C SER A 198 19.93 2.42 -17.06
N VAL A 199 20.94 2.13 -16.24
CA VAL A 199 21.30 2.82 -14.98
C VAL A 199 22.71 3.36 -15.12
N GLY A 200 22.93 4.64 -14.84
CA GLY A 200 24.22 5.31 -15.04
C GLY A 200 25.23 5.06 -13.92
N GLY A 201 24.75 4.96 -12.68
CA GLY A 201 25.51 4.60 -11.49
C GLY A 201 25.39 3.11 -11.14
N ASP A 202 25.37 2.82 -9.84
CA ASP A 202 25.30 1.48 -9.26
C ASP A 202 23.84 0.96 -9.17
N CYS A 203 23.64 -0.34 -8.96
CA CYS A 203 22.31 -0.95 -8.88
C CYS A 203 22.17 -1.98 -7.73
N GLU A 204 21.37 -1.67 -6.71
CA GLU A 204 20.90 -2.58 -5.65
C GLU A 204 19.48 -3.06 -5.98
N VAL A 205 19.24 -4.38 -6.06
CA VAL A 205 17.89 -4.96 -6.18
C VAL A 205 17.72 -6.09 -5.18
N ALA A 206 16.77 -5.95 -4.27
CA ALA A 206 16.46 -6.95 -3.25
C ALA A 206 14.98 -7.35 -3.26
N ASN A 207 14.72 -8.66 -3.35
CA ASN A 207 13.39 -9.29 -3.38
C ASN A 207 12.58 -8.93 -4.64
N ALA A 208 12.55 -9.84 -5.63
CA ALA A 208 11.68 -9.72 -6.80
C ALA A 208 11.33 -11.11 -7.37
N ALA A 209 10.30 -11.18 -8.22
CA ALA A 209 10.07 -12.34 -9.06
C ALA A 209 11.14 -12.44 -10.15
N SER A 210 11.29 -11.39 -10.96
CA SER A 210 12.29 -11.35 -12.02
C SER A 210 12.88 -9.96 -12.22
N VAL A 211 14.13 -9.92 -12.69
CA VAL A 211 14.92 -8.69 -12.88
C VAL A 211 15.51 -8.70 -14.30
N HIS A 212 15.15 -7.70 -15.10
CA HIS A 212 15.59 -7.57 -16.49
C HIS A 212 16.17 -6.18 -16.73
N ILE A 213 17.50 -6.06 -16.74
CA ILE A 213 18.21 -4.78 -16.86
C ILE A 213 19.17 -4.81 -18.06
N GLY A 214 19.10 -3.80 -18.93
CA GLY A 214 19.98 -3.68 -20.09
C GLY A 214 21.44 -3.42 -19.70
N SER A 215 21.72 -2.29 -19.06
CA SER A 215 23.09 -1.93 -18.66
C SER A 215 23.14 -1.11 -17.38
N VAL A 216 24.05 -1.47 -16.48
CA VAL A 216 24.42 -0.68 -15.29
C VAL A 216 25.84 -0.15 -15.48
N GLY A 217 26.06 1.14 -15.21
CA GLY A 217 27.35 1.81 -15.42
C GLY A 217 28.38 1.55 -14.32
N GLY A 218 27.92 1.36 -13.08
CA GLY A 218 28.73 1.05 -11.90
C GLY A 218 28.67 -0.41 -11.48
N ASP A 219 28.64 -0.63 -10.17
CA ASP A 219 28.54 -1.93 -9.50
C ASP A 219 27.08 -2.45 -9.48
N VAL A 220 26.91 -3.76 -9.34
CA VAL A 220 25.58 -4.43 -9.28
C VAL A 220 25.48 -5.39 -8.09
N GLU A 221 24.49 -5.21 -7.22
CA GLU A 221 24.08 -6.18 -6.19
C GLU A 221 22.62 -6.61 -6.41
N ILE A 222 22.39 -7.87 -6.76
CA ILE A 222 21.05 -8.45 -6.96
C ILE A 222 20.83 -9.60 -5.98
N SER A 223 19.81 -9.51 -5.11
CA SER A 223 19.56 -10.53 -4.09
C SER A 223 18.10 -10.98 -3.98
N HIS A 224 17.91 -12.25 -3.62
CA HIS A 224 16.62 -12.85 -3.26
C HIS A 224 15.58 -12.86 -4.39
N ILE A 225 15.94 -13.44 -5.55
CA ILE A 225 15.09 -13.46 -6.75
C ILE A 225 14.44 -14.83 -6.94
N THR A 226 13.11 -14.89 -7.10
CA THR A 226 12.37 -16.16 -7.07
C THR A 226 12.26 -16.86 -8.43
N ASP A 227 12.38 -16.12 -9.54
CA ASP A 227 12.48 -16.63 -10.90
C ASP A 227 13.82 -16.18 -11.53
N THR A 228 13.81 -15.28 -12.52
CA THR A 228 14.92 -15.09 -13.46
C THR A 228 15.60 -13.73 -13.35
N VAL A 229 16.92 -13.71 -13.46
CA VAL A 229 17.75 -12.51 -13.63
C VAL A 229 18.32 -12.48 -15.05
N LYS A 230 18.05 -11.43 -15.81
CA LYS A 230 18.77 -11.08 -17.05
C LYS A 230 19.44 -9.72 -16.87
N LEU A 231 20.77 -9.68 -16.96
CA LEU A 231 21.58 -8.47 -16.99
C LEU A 231 22.39 -8.43 -18.28
N GLY A 232 22.31 -7.33 -19.04
CA GLY A 232 23.18 -7.17 -20.21
C GLY A 232 24.62 -6.91 -19.78
N SER A 233 24.91 -5.75 -19.19
CA SER A 233 26.25 -5.42 -18.70
C SER A 233 26.26 -4.76 -17.32
N ALA A 234 27.18 -5.18 -16.46
CA ALA A 234 27.73 -4.36 -15.38
C ALA A 234 29.03 -3.69 -15.87
N GLY A 235 29.19 -2.39 -15.57
CA GLY A 235 30.39 -1.63 -15.93
C GLY A 235 31.57 -1.85 -14.99
N SER A 236 31.28 -2.23 -13.75
CA SER A 236 32.23 -2.51 -12.67
C SER A 236 31.98 -3.94 -12.12
N ASP A 237 31.90 -4.14 -10.80
CA ASP A 237 31.74 -5.45 -10.17
C ASP A 237 30.27 -5.93 -10.16
N CYS A 238 30.05 -7.23 -10.00
CA CYS A 238 28.68 -7.80 -9.95
C CYS A 238 28.53 -8.94 -8.94
N GLU A 239 27.73 -8.70 -7.91
CA GLU A 239 27.29 -9.70 -6.92
C GLU A 239 25.82 -10.11 -7.16
N VAL A 240 25.57 -11.42 -7.24
CA VAL A 240 24.21 -11.97 -7.38
C VAL A 240 24.01 -13.13 -6.40
N VAL A 241 23.03 -13.01 -5.49
CA VAL A 241 22.88 -13.87 -4.31
C VAL A 241 21.44 -14.39 -4.16
N ASN A 242 21.30 -15.67 -3.82
CA ASN A 242 19.99 -16.31 -3.53
C ASN A 242 18.99 -16.18 -4.70
N VAL A 243 19.36 -16.64 -5.90
CA VAL A 243 18.43 -16.72 -7.05
C VAL A 243 17.93 -18.15 -7.24
N THR A 244 16.61 -18.30 -7.35
CA THR A 244 15.95 -19.61 -7.43
C THR A 244 15.83 -20.13 -8.87
N GLY A 245 15.54 -19.26 -9.84
CA GLY A 245 15.55 -19.59 -11.27
C GLY A 245 16.90 -19.33 -11.93
N SER A 246 16.88 -18.96 -13.21
CA SER A 246 18.09 -18.79 -14.03
C SER A 246 18.72 -17.40 -13.94
N VAL A 247 20.05 -17.33 -14.04
CA VAL A 247 20.82 -16.07 -14.07
C VAL A 247 21.60 -15.97 -15.39
N THR A 248 21.35 -14.92 -16.18
CA THR A 248 22.12 -14.61 -17.39
C THR A 248 22.74 -13.23 -17.26
N VAL A 249 24.07 -13.14 -17.32
CA VAL A 249 24.83 -11.88 -17.35
C VAL A 249 25.73 -11.86 -18.58
N SER A 250 25.62 -10.87 -19.47
CA SER A 250 26.41 -10.91 -20.72
C SER A 250 27.85 -10.40 -20.53
N ASN A 251 28.06 -9.33 -19.77
CA ASN A 251 29.38 -8.78 -19.48
C ASN A 251 29.48 -8.17 -18.07
N ILE A 252 30.58 -8.43 -17.37
CA ILE A 252 30.96 -7.81 -16.09
C ILE A 252 32.33 -7.15 -16.30
N GLY A 253 32.47 -5.87 -15.94
CA GLY A 253 33.69 -5.10 -16.20
C GLY A 253 34.83 -5.38 -15.23
N GLY A 254 34.49 -5.57 -13.96
CA GLY A 254 35.39 -5.97 -12.88
C GLY A 254 35.19 -7.43 -12.48
N ASP A 255 35.04 -7.68 -11.18
CA ASP A 255 34.93 -9.00 -10.56
C ASP A 255 33.48 -9.51 -10.48
N ALA A 256 33.30 -10.83 -10.43
CA ALA A 256 31.99 -11.48 -10.38
C ALA A 256 31.83 -12.37 -9.14
N LYS A 257 30.70 -12.24 -8.42
CA LYS A 257 30.39 -13.06 -7.23
C LYS A 257 28.97 -13.62 -7.30
N LEU A 258 28.85 -14.90 -7.67
CA LEU A 258 27.57 -15.59 -7.79
C LEU A 258 27.39 -16.58 -6.64
N GLN A 259 26.34 -16.41 -5.81
CA GLN A 259 26.15 -17.23 -4.61
C GLN A 259 24.72 -17.76 -4.43
N SER A 260 24.59 -18.98 -3.92
CA SER A 260 23.32 -19.66 -3.63
C SER A 260 22.39 -19.81 -4.85
N LEU A 261 22.96 -19.98 -6.05
CA LEU A 261 22.17 -20.14 -7.27
C LEU A 261 21.55 -21.55 -7.35
N SER A 262 20.23 -21.61 -7.54
CA SER A 262 19.47 -22.87 -7.62
C SER A 262 19.12 -23.31 -9.04
N GLY A 263 19.08 -22.37 -10.00
CA GLY A 263 18.92 -22.65 -11.43
C GLY A 263 20.26 -22.64 -12.21
N SER A 264 20.16 -22.87 -13.51
CA SER A 264 21.29 -22.73 -14.44
C SER A 264 21.73 -21.27 -14.59
N TRP A 265 23.03 -21.02 -14.66
CA TRP A 265 23.59 -19.68 -14.82
C TRP A 265 24.56 -19.58 -16.00
N SER A 266 24.60 -18.42 -16.65
CA SER A 266 25.46 -18.14 -17.80
C SER A 266 26.04 -16.74 -17.69
N VAL A 267 27.37 -16.66 -17.53
CA VAL A 267 28.12 -15.40 -17.61
C VAL A 267 28.89 -15.37 -18.92
N GLY A 268 28.77 -14.29 -19.70
CA GLY A 268 29.50 -14.16 -20.97
C GLY A 268 30.98 -13.90 -20.75
N THR A 269 31.32 -12.72 -20.23
CA THR A 269 32.69 -12.31 -19.87
C THR A 269 32.74 -11.63 -18.50
N VAL A 270 33.74 -11.97 -17.68
CA VAL A 270 34.16 -11.26 -16.47
C VAL A 270 35.55 -10.66 -16.74
N GLY A 271 35.74 -9.37 -16.46
CA GLY A 271 37.00 -8.67 -16.71
C GLY A 271 38.12 -9.01 -15.72
N GLY A 272 37.75 -9.16 -14.45
CA GLY A 272 38.63 -9.57 -13.35
C GLY A 272 38.39 -11.01 -12.91
N ASP A 273 38.33 -11.21 -11.60
CA ASP A 273 38.25 -12.50 -10.92
C ASP A 273 36.79 -12.97 -10.74
N ALA A 274 36.56 -14.27 -10.51
CA ALA A 274 35.21 -14.80 -10.30
C ALA A 274 35.10 -15.79 -9.12
N ILE A 275 34.09 -15.58 -8.28
CA ILE A 275 33.75 -16.44 -7.12
C ILE A 275 32.36 -17.06 -7.36
N LEU A 276 32.31 -18.38 -7.49
CA LEU A 276 31.13 -19.13 -7.97
C LEU A 276 30.68 -20.20 -6.95
N LEU A 277 29.61 -19.92 -6.21
CA LEU A 277 28.97 -20.81 -5.24
C LEU A 277 27.56 -21.16 -5.73
N GLY A 278 27.44 -22.22 -6.53
CA GLY A 278 26.17 -22.62 -7.17
C GLY A 278 25.83 -24.09 -7.00
N THR A 279 24.54 -24.41 -7.08
CA THR A 279 24.10 -25.79 -7.33
C THR A 279 24.04 -26.05 -8.84
N PHE A 280 24.11 -27.32 -9.23
CA PHE A 280 24.13 -27.73 -10.64
C PHE A 280 22.99 -28.73 -10.91
N PRO A 281 21.80 -28.26 -11.34
CA PRO A 281 20.66 -29.13 -11.63
C PRO A 281 20.97 -30.17 -12.73
N PRO A 282 20.35 -31.36 -12.71
CA PRO A 282 20.48 -32.34 -13.80
C PRO A 282 20.08 -31.73 -15.15
N ASP A 283 20.79 -32.13 -16.21
CA ASP A 283 20.64 -31.64 -17.59
C ASP A 283 20.86 -30.13 -17.78
N SER A 284 21.37 -29.42 -16.76
CA SER A 284 21.78 -28.01 -16.87
C SER A 284 23.17 -27.87 -17.51
N VAL A 285 23.34 -26.75 -18.23
CA VAL A 285 24.65 -26.23 -18.65
C VAL A 285 24.86 -24.91 -17.92
N SER A 286 26.09 -24.64 -17.47
CA SER A 286 26.50 -23.35 -16.93
C SER A 286 27.88 -22.98 -17.42
N GLN A 287 28.13 -21.69 -17.64
CA GLN A 287 29.33 -21.23 -18.37
C GLN A 287 29.84 -19.86 -17.89
N ALA A 288 31.17 -19.67 -17.93
CA ALA A 288 31.82 -18.38 -17.73
C ALA A 288 33.14 -18.25 -18.51
N THR A 289 33.39 -17.07 -19.07
CA THR A 289 34.72 -16.60 -19.48
C THR A 289 35.22 -15.60 -18.43
N ILE A 290 36.38 -15.86 -17.83
CA ILE A 290 36.93 -15.12 -16.68
C ILE A 290 38.33 -14.64 -17.04
N GLY A 291 38.57 -13.32 -16.94
CA GLY A 291 39.83 -12.69 -17.32
C GLY A 291 40.97 -12.94 -16.32
N GLY A 292 40.65 -12.96 -15.03
CA GLY A 292 41.57 -13.24 -13.93
C GLY A 292 41.43 -14.66 -13.37
N ASP A 293 41.52 -14.76 -12.04
CA ASP A 293 41.47 -16.00 -11.28
C ASP A 293 40.01 -16.46 -11.03
N ALA A 294 39.82 -17.75 -10.77
CA ALA A 294 38.49 -18.34 -10.51
C ALA A 294 38.47 -19.20 -9.23
N GLU A 295 37.58 -18.89 -8.30
CA GLU A 295 37.26 -19.74 -7.14
C GLU A 295 35.87 -20.37 -7.32
N ILE A 296 35.77 -21.70 -7.23
CA ILE A 296 34.50 -22.42 -7.37
C ILE A 296 34.31 -23.33 -6.16
N GLU A 297 33.20 -23.13 -5.42
CA GLU A 297 32.80 -24.02 -4.34
C GLU A 297 31.74 -25.00 -4.85
N LEU A 298 32.08 -26.29 -4.80
CA LEU A 298 31.18 -27.38 -5.19
C LEU A 298 30.35 -27.83 -3.97
N PRO A 299 29.04 -28.08 -4.13
CA PRO A 299 28.20 -28.62 -3.06
C PRO A 299 28.68 -30.03 -2.63
N ASP A 300 28.28 -30.46 -1.43
CA ASP A 300 28.74 -31.74 -0.83
C ASP A 300 28.50 -32.99 -1.71
N GLU A 301 27.42 -33.01 -2.50
CA GLU A 301 27.11 -34.07 -3.47
C GLU A 301 26.99 -33.50 -4.91
N PRO A 302 28.10 -33.13 -5.57
CA PRO A 302 28.07 -32.51 -6.89
C PRO A 302 27.93 -33.56 -7.99
N ASN A 303 27.07 -33.29 -8.97
CA ASN A 303 26.79 -34.19 -10.10
C ASN A 303 27.05 -33.48 -11.44
N VAL A 304 28.26 -32.93 -11.58
CA VAL A 304 28.66 -32.02 -12.67
C VAL A 304 29.93 -32.51 -13.38
N THR A 305 29.96 -32.34 -14.70
CA THR A 305 31.13 -32.47 -15.55
C THR A 305 31.73 -31.08 -15.75
N ILE A 306 32.90 -30.82 -15.18
CA ILE A 306 33.62 -29.56 -15.32
C ILE A 306 34.63 -29.69 -16.47
N ARG A 307 34.59 -28.76 -17.43
CA ARG A 307 35.61 -28.57 -18.46
C ARG A 307 36.20 -27.16 -18.28
N ALA A 308 37.50 -27.03 -18.11
CA ALA A 308 38.12 -25.70 -17.93
C ALA A 308 39.38 -25.54 -18.76
N THR A 309 39.43 -24.49 -19.59
CA THR A 309 40.70 -23.97 -20.10
C THR A 309 41.24 -22.99 -19.06
N VAL A 310 42.46 -23.23 -18.58
CA VAL A 310 43.12 -22.42 -17.54
C VAL A 310 44.55 -22.16 -18.01
N ASP A 311 44.98 -20.90 -18.11
CA ASP A 311 46.36 -20.55 -18.51
C ASP A 311 47.34 -20.68 -17.33
N GLY A 312 46.84 -20.48 -16.09
CA GLY A 312 47.58 -20.65 -14.84
C GLY A 312 47.63 -22.08 -14.28
N ASP A 313 47.84 -22.17 -12.96
CA ASP A 313 47.83 -23.42 -12.20
C ASP A 313 46.40 -23.77 -11.72
N VAL A 314 46.09 -25.07 -11.65
CA VAL A 314 44.84 -25.54 -11.02
C VAL A 314 45.10 -26.18 -9.67
N SER A 315 44.34 -25.75 -8.67
CA SER A 315 44.44 -26.17 -7.27
C SER A 315 43.08 -26.62 -6.71
N GLY A 316 43.10 -27.29 -5.55
CA GLY A 316 41.88 -27.77 -4.88
C GLY A 316 42.11 -29.02 -4.04
N ALA A 317 41.12 -29.39 -3.23
CA ALA A 317 41.26 -30.34 -2.11
C ALA A 317 41.78 -31.75 -2.47
N HIS A 318 41.66 -32.17 -3.73
CA HIS A 318 42.05 -33.50 -4.20
C HIS A 318 42.96 -33.50 -5.44
N PHE A 319 43.52 -32.35 -5.82
CA PHE A 319 44.41 -32.24 -6.97
C PHE A 319 45.89 -32.30 -6.57
N VAL A 320 46.70 -32.94 -7.42
CA VAL A 320 48.15 -32.69 -7.47
C VAL A 320 48.32 -31.62 -8.54
N SER A 321 48.90 -30.46 -8.19
CA SER A 321 49.06 -29.32 -9.12
C SER A 321 49.58 -29.79 -10.48
N ALA A 322 48.78 -29.54 -11.50
CA ALA A 322 49.06 -29.85 -12.88
C ALA A 322 49.03 -28.52 -13.65
N PRO A 323 50.17 -28.06 -14.20
CA PRO A 323 50.21 -26.78 -14.89
C PRO A 323 49.41 -26.85 -16.20
N GLY A 324 48.46 -25.92 -16.35
CA GLY A 324 47.76 -25.56 -17.59
C GLY A 324 47.36 -26.68 -18.57
N ASP A 325 46.47 -27.61 -18.17
CA ASP A 325 45.60 -28.36 -19.12
C ASP A 325 44.45 -29.18 -18.43
N LEU A 326 43.45 -28.52 -17.82
CA LEU A 326 42.37 -29.21 -17.09
C LEU A 326 41.25 -29.77 -17.99
N SER A 327 41.60 -30.77 -18.79
CA SER A 327 40.75 -31.22 -19.92
C SER A 327 39.33 -31.68 -19.55
N ALA A 328 39.13 -32.33 -18.39
CA ALA A 328 37.81 -32.65 -17.82
C ALA A 328 37.92 -33.22 -16.39
N ILE A 329 36.94 -32.89 -15.54
CA ILE A 329 36.65 -33.56 -14.26
C ILE A 329 35.17 -34.00 -14.24
N VAL A 330 34.88 -35.21 -13.75
CA VAL A 330 33.51 -35.67 -13.51
C VAL A 330 33.26 -35.90 -12.02
N TYR A 331 32.28 -35.21 -11.46
CA TYR A 331 31.70 -35.48 -10.14
C TYR A 331 30.35 -36.21 -10.28
N GLY A 332 30.03 -37.10 -9.34
CA GLY A 332 28.80 -37.89 -9.34
C GLY A 332 28.69 -38.85 -10.55
N GLU A 333 27.69 -38.62 -11.40
CA GLU A 333 27.52 -39.26 -12.71
C GLU A 333 27.79 -38.30 -13.89
N GLY A 334 27.96 -37.00 -13.60
CA GLY A 334 28.19 -35.95 -14.59
C GLY A 334 26.92 -35.42 -15.26
N SER A 335 25.78 -35.39 -14.55
CA SER A 335 24.47 -35.02 -15.11
C SER A 335 24.31 -33.54 -15.50
N ALA A 336 25.13 -32.65 -14.95
CA ALA A 336 25.23 -31.25 -15.35
C ALA A 336 26.55 -30.98 -16.07
N GLN A 337 26.64 -29.90 -16.84
CA GLN A 337 27.89 -29.46 -17.50
C GLN A 337 28.27 -28.04 -17.03
N LEU A 338 29.55 -27.86 -16.73
CA LEU A 338 30.15 -26.57 -16.36
C LEU A 338 31.36 -26.32 -17.27
N ASP A 339 31.23 -25.35 -18.18
CA ASP A 339 32.27 -25.01 -19.16
C ASP A 339 32.91 -23.65 -18.82
N LEU A 340 34.25 -23.64 -18.72
CA LEU A 340 35.00 -22.51 -18.18
C LEU A 340 36.20 -22.14 -19.06
N MET A 341 36.44 -20.83 -19.16
CA MET A 341 37.70 -20.26 -19.62
C MET A 341 38.20 -19.31 -18.53
N VAL A 342 39.43 -19.53 -18.03
CA VAL A 342 40.04 -18.78 -16.93
C VAL A 342 41.42 -18.29 -17.38
N GLY A 343 41.64 -16.97 -17.34
CA GLY A 343 42.89 -16.34 -17.74
C GLY A 343 44.00 -16.43 -16.69
N GLY A 344 43.65 -16.60 -15.42
CA GLY A 344 44.56 -16.82 -14.30
C GLY A 344 44.55 -18.26 -13.78
N ASP A 345 44.62 -18.40 -12.45
CA ASP A 345 44.58 -19.67 -11.71
C ASP A 345 43.12 -20.11 -11.42
N LEU A 346 42.91 -21.42 -11.19
CA LEU A 346 41.60 -21.99 -10.81
C LEU A 346 41.71 -22.74 -9.47
N GLU A 347 40.95 -22.32 -8.45
CA GLU A 347 40.77 -23.07 -7.20
C GLU A 347 39.40 -23.78 -7.16
N LEU A 348 39.44 -25.10 -7.04
CA LEU A 348 38.25 -25.94 -6.84
C LEU A 348 38.12 -26.35 -5.37
N ARG A 349 37.21 -25.68 -4.65
CA ARG A 349 36.84 -26.01 -3.26
C ARG A 349 35.67 -27.00 -3.24
N GLY A 350 35.70 -27.92 -2.27
CA GLY A 350 34.66 -28.93 -2.10
C GLY A 350 35.12 -30.09 -1.22
N SER A 351 34.17 -30.78 -0.60
CA SER A 351 34.38 -31.94 0.29
C SER A 351 34.47 -33.28 -0.46
N SER A 352 34.10 -33.31 -1.73
CA SER A 352 33.88 -34.53 -2.51
C SER A 352 35.06 -34.88 -3.42
N THR A 353 35.37 -36.18 -3.52
CA THR A 353 36.40 -36.69 -4.43
C THR A 353 35.83 -36.87 -5.85
N PRO A 354 36.48 -36.35 -6.91
CA PRO A 354 36.02 -36.57 -8.28
C PRO A 354 36.04 -38.05 -8.67
N ARG A 355 35.04 -38.49 -9.44
CA ARG A 355 34.90 -39.88 -9.89
C ARG A 355 35.95 -40.24 -10.96
N SER A 356 36.29 -39.28 -11.80
CA SER A 356 37.37 -39.39 -12.77
C SER A 356 37.91 -38.02 -13.16
N SER A 357 39.23 -37.90 -13.15
CA SER A 357 39.98 -36.77 -13.72
C SER A 357 40.87 -37.30 -14.85
N SER A 358 40.89 -36.61 -15.99
CA SER A 358 41.65 -37.07 -17.17
C SER A 358 42.37 -35.93 -17.89
N SER A 359 43.69 -35.86 -17.73
CA SER A 359 44.59 -34.91 -18.39
C SER A 359 44.90 -35.26 -19.86
N SER A 360 43.92 -35.82 -20.58
CA SER A 360 44.06 -36.35 -21.95
C SER A 360 42.68 -36.62 -22.57
N PHE A 361 41.87 -35.58 -22.76
CA PHE A 361 40.62 -35.72 -23.51
C PHE A 361 40.92 -35.85 -25.01
N ALA A 362 40.57 -36.99 -25.61
CA ALA A 362 40.82 -37.26 -27.04
C ALA A 362 39.95 -36.41 -27.98
N GLY A 363 38.99 -35.65 -27.45
CA GLY A 363 38.15 -34.71 -28.19
C GLY A 363 38.57 -33.25 -28.05
N TRP A 364 39.79 -32.92 -27.61
CA TRP A 364 40.24 -31.51 -27.49
C TRP A 364 40.10 -30.71 -28.81
N GLU A 365 40.35 -31.34 -29.95
CA GLU A 365 40.15 -30.72 -31.28
C GLU A 365 38.66 -30.46 -31.56
N GLN A 366 37.77 -31.34 -31.07
CA GLN A 366 36.32 -31.16 -31.11
C GLN A 366 35.83 -30.13 -30.08
N PHE A 367 36.41 -30.06 -28.87
CA PHE A 367 36.11 -29.01 -27.90
C PHE A 367 36.61 -27.64 -28.38
N GLY A 368 37.73 -27.58 -29.09
CA GLY A 368 38.18 -26.37 -29.78
C GLY A 368 37.25 -25.93 -30.91
N GLU A 369 36.69 -26.89 -31.68
CA GLU A 369 35.62 -26.58 -32.64
C GLU A 369 34.29 -26.21 -31.98
N GLU A 370 33.91 -26.86 -30.88
CA GLU A 370 32.71 -26.54 -30.09
C GLU A 370 32.86 -25.15 -29.48
N MET A 371 33.98 -24.81 -28.83
CA MET A 371 34.27 -23.49 -28.26
C MET A 371 34.49 -22.40 -29.32
N GLY A 372 35.03 -22.73 -30.50
CA GLY A 372 35.12 -21.80 -31.61
C GLY A 372 33.74 -21.46 -32.20
N ARG A 373 32.91 -22.49 -32.38
CA ARG A 373 31.49 -22.36 -32.77
C ARG A 373 30.66 -21.72 -31.66
N MET A 374 31.03 -21.90 -30.39
CA MET A 374 30.49 -21.22 -29.22
C MET A 374 30.93 -19.77 -29.15
N GLY A 375 32.13 -19.40 -29.60
CA GLY A 375 32.52 -18.00 -29.82
C GLY A 375 31.63 -17.34 -30.88
N GLU A 376 31.32 -18.07 -31.96
CA GLU A 376 30.32 -17.64 -32.97
C GLU A 376 28.86 -17.73 -32.47
N GLU A 377 28.57 -18.47 -31.40
CA GLU A 377 27.21 -18.71 -30.88
C GLU A 377 26.92 -17.93 -29.58
N ILE A 378 27.94 -17.45 -28.87
CA ILE A 378 27.90 -16.40 -27.85
C ILE A 378 28.08 -15.03 -28.50
N GLY A 379 28.85 -14.94 -29.59
CA GLY A 379 28.74 -13.82 -30.52
C GLY A 379 27.29 -13.70 -31.01
N ARG A 380 26.71 -14.80 -31.51
CA ARG A 380 25.29 -14.82 -31.93
C ARG A 380 24.30 -14.74 -30.78
N MET A 381 24.55 -15.28 -29.58
CA MET A 381 23.63 -15.15 -28.43
C MET A 381 23.72 -13.77 -27.81
N GLY A 382 24.88 -13.10 -27.87
CA GLY A 382 25.04 -11.68 -27.54
C GLY A 382 24.45 -10.76 -28.61
N GLU A 383 24.46 -11.16 -29.89
CA GLU A 383 23.68 -10.51 -30.95
C GLU A 383 22.19 -10.81 -30.80
N GLU A 384 21.75 -12.03 -30.46
CA GLU A 384 20.35 -12.42 -30.30
C GLU A 384 19.74 -11.86 -29.01
N PHE A 385 20.54 -11.71 -27.95
CA PHE A 385 20.21 -10.98 -26.71
C PHE A 385 20.34 -9.48 -26.92
N GLY A 386 21.29 -8.99 -27.71
CA GLY A 386 21.36 -7.60 -28.16
C GLY A 386 20.20 -7.22 -29.08
N GLU A 387 19.66 -8.19 -29.83
CA GLU A 387 18.42 -8.10 -30.59
C GLU A 387 17.20 -8.41 -29.71
N GLU A 388 17.30 -9.16 -28.62
CA GLU A 388 16.20 -9.38 -27.66
C GLU A 388 16.00 -8.11 -26.85
N MET A 389 17.04 -7.61 -26.17
CA MET A 389 17.10 -6.29 -25.54
C MET A 389 16.99 -5.14 -26.55
N GLY A 390 17.30 -5.37 -27.82
CA GLY A 390 17.04 -4.41 -28.91
C GLY A 390 15.56 -4.37 -29.29
N ARG A 391 14.94 -5.54 -29.53
CA ARG A 391 13.49 -5.67 -29.78
C ARG A 391 12.66 -5.31 -28.57
N MET A 392 13.16 -5.56 -27.36
CA MET A 392 12.58 -5.23 -26.06
C MET A 392 12.82 -3.76 -25.72
N GLY A 393 13.97 -3.17 -26.07
CA GLY A 393 14.18 -1.72 -26.06
C GLY A 393 13.28 -1.00 -27.06
N GLU A 394 13.00 -1.63 -28.21
CA GLU A 394 11.93 -1.19 -29.13
C GLU A 394 10.51 -1.56 -28.64
N GLU A 395 10.30 -2.59 -27.83
CA GLU A 395 8.96 -3.06 -27.41
C GLU A 395 8.50 -2.37 -26.14
N LEU A 396 9.35 -2.26 -25.12
CA LEU A 396 9.29 -1.21 -24.10
C LEU A 396 9.26 0.16 -24.78
N GLY A 397 10.10 0.45 -25.77
CA GLY A 397 10.02 1.70 -26.55
C GLY A 397 8.66 1.95 -27.22
N ARG A 398 7.99 0.90 -27.71
CA ARG A 398 6.64 0.93 -28.33
C ARG A 398 5.51 0.87 -27.33
N GLU A 399 5.71 0.29 -26.15
CA GLU A 399 4.76 0.23 -25.04
C GLU A 399 4.76 1.59 -24.33
N MET A 400 5.94 2.15 -24.08
CA MET A 400 6.14 3.55 -23.70
C MET A 400 5.64 4.51 -24.81
N GLU A 401 5.80 4.24 -26.12
CA GLU A 401 5.09 5.03 -27.16
C GLU A 401 3.58 4.70 -27.26
N ALA A 402 3.08 3.58 -26.72
CA ALA A 402 1.63 3.31 -26.65
C ALA A 402 0.97 4.03 -25.47
N LEU A 403 1.69 4.14 -24.34
CA LEU A 403 1.34 4.89 -23.14
C LEU A 403 1.50 6.41 -23.41
N PHE A 404 2.73 6.88 -23.64
CA PHE A 404 3.08 8.30 -23.79
C PHE A 404 2.88 8.86 -25.23
N GLY A 405 2.69 8.03 -26.26
CA GLY A 405 2.70 8.50 -27.66
C GLY A 405 1.38 9.01 -28.26
N ASP A 406 0.22 8.70 -27.65
CA ASP A 406 -1.06 9.44 -27.87
C ASP A 406 -1.08 10.79 -27.11
N TRP A 407 -0.02 11.06 -26.35
CA TRP A 407 0.09 12.14 -25.37
C TRP A 407 0.99 13.26 -25.88
N GLY A 408 2.23 12.95 -26.27
CA GLY A 408 3.23 13.93 -26.75
C GLY A 408 2.91 14.67 -28.06
N LYS A 409 1.71 14.50 -28.64
CA LYS A 409 1.33 15.03 -29.97
C LYS A 409 0.09 15.97 -29.94
N GLY A 410 -0.14 16.69 -28.83
CA GLY A 410 -1.40 17.46 -28.64
C GLY A 410 -1.41 18.79 -27.83
N LYS A 411 -0.28 19.50 -27.62
CA LYS A 411 -0.22 20.66 -26.68
C LYS A 411 -1.40 21.65 -26.82
N HIS A 412 -1.98 21.99 -25.67
CA HIS A 412 -3.00 23.01 -25.38
C HIS A 412 -4.40 22.86 -26.02
N LYS A 413 -4.54 22.37 -27.27
CA LYS A 413 -5.85 22.40 -27.96
C LYS A 413 -6.72 21.16 -27.72
N GLU A 414 -6.11 20.01 -27.46
CA GLU A 414 -6.86 18.80 -27.14
C GLU A 414 -7.27 18.72 -25.67
N TRP A 415 -6.57 19.40 -24.76
CA TRP A 415 -6.83 19.34 -23.32
C TRP A 415 -8.22 19.84 -22.96
N SER A 416 -8.67 20.98 -23.53
CA SER A 416 -10.07 21.44 -23.41
C SER A 416 -11.08 20.43 -23.96
N THR A 417 -10.72 19.69 -25.00
CA THR A 417 -11.58 18.66 -25.63
C THR A 417 -11.57 17.33 -24.85
N LYS A 418 -10.47 16.98 -24.17
CA LYS A 418 -10.37 15.86 -23.23
C LYS A 418 -11.15 16.22 -21.94
N ALA A 419 -11.02 17.45 -21.42
CA ALA A 419 -11.83 17.99 -20.32
C ALA A 419 -13.34 18.05 -20.65
N ASP A 420 -13.75 18.45 -21.86
CA ASP A 420 -15.15 18.39 -22.31
C ASP A 420 -15.69 16.95 -22.38
N LYS A 421 -14.88 15.99 -22.87
CA LYS A 421 -15.23 14.55 -22.85
C LYS A 421 -15.31 14.01 -21.42
N TRP A 422 -14.45 14.48 -20.52
CA TRP A 422 -14.40 14.08 -19.12
C TRP A 422 -15.60 14.66 -18.35
N SER A 423 -15.92 15.95 -18.56
CA SER A 423 -17.13 16.59 -18.02
C SER A 423 -18.42 15.91 -18.51
N ALA A 424 -18.45 15.44 -19.77
CA ALA A 424 -19.55 14.64 -20.31
C ALA A 424 -19.64 13.23 -19.70
N ARG A 425 -18.50 12.57 -19.42
CA ARG A 425 -18.47 11.28 -18.69
C ARG A 425 -18.91 11.44 -17.24
N ALA A 426 -18.44 12.48 -16.56
CA ALA A 426 -18.84 12.85 -15.20
C ALA A 426 -20.34 13.18 -15.14
N ARG A 427 -20.86 14.02 -16.06
CA ARG A 427 -22.31 14.30 -16.19
C ARG A 427 -23.13 13.01 -16.40
N LYS A 428 -22.64 12.05 -17.20
CA LYS A 428 -23.32 10.77 -17.40
C LYS A 428 -23.30 9.89 -16.14
N ARG A 429 -22.15 9.74 -15.47
CA ARG A 429 -22.04 9.03 -14.18
C ARG A 429 -22.87 9.72 -13.09
N ALA A 430 -22.94 11.04 -13.08
CA ALA A 430 -23.82 11.82 -12.20
C ALA A 430 -25.29 11.52 -12.47
N GLU A 431 -25.74 11.51 -13.73
CA GLU A 431 -27.13 11.16 -14.07
C GLU A 431 -27.46 9.70 -13.67
N GLU A 432 -26.51 8.78 -13.80
CA GLU A 432 -26.66 7.39 -13.36
C GLU A 432 -26.71 7.28 -11.81
N ARG A 433 -25.79 7.93 -11.07
CA ARG A 433 -25.81 8.03 -9.59
C ARG A 433 -27.10 8.70 -9.10
N ARG A 434 -27.59 9.75 -9.77
CA ARG A 434 -28.84 10.45 -9.46
C ARG A 434 -30.08 9.59 -9.73
N ARG A 435 -30.13 8.87 -10.86
CA ARG A 435 -31.19 7.90 -11.16
C ARG A 435 -31.19 6.73 -10.17
N GLU A 436 -30.04 6.32 -9.64
CA GLU A 436 -29.93 5.36 -8.53
C GLU A 436 -30.48 5.95 -7.21
N ALA A 437 -30.04 7.14 -6.83
CA ALA A 437 -30.47 7.84 -5.62
C ALA A 437 -31.99 8.12 -5.62
N GLU A 438 -32.56 8.58 -6.74
CA GLU A 438 -33.99 8.83 -6.89
C GLU A 438 -34.82 7.53 -6.80
N LYS A 439 -34.35 6.42 -7.38
CA LYS A 439 -34.96 5.09 -7.18
C LYS A 439 -34.92 4.66 -5.71
N ARG A 440 -33.81 4.90 -5.00
CA ARG A 440 -33.66 4.59 -3.56
C ARG A 440 -34.58 5.46 -2.71
N ALA A 441 -34.64 6.77 -2.98
CA ALA A 441 -35.53 7.72 -2.33
C ALA A 441 -37.01 7.37 -2.53
N ARG A 442 -37.44 7.06 -3.77
CA ARG A 442 -38.83 6.67 -4.04
C ARG A 442 -39.20 5.35 -3.36
N ARG A 443 -38.31 4.34 -3.39
CA ARG A 443 -38.48 3.08 -2.63
C ARG A 443 -38.57 3.32 -1.11
N SER A 444 -37.86 4.32 -0.58
CA SER A 444 -37.96 4.74 0.83
C SER A 444 -39.33 5.35 1.14
N GLN A 445 -39.78 6.31 0.32
CA GLN A 445 -41.10 6.95 0.48
C GLN A 445 -42.26 5.94 0.34
N GLU A 446 -42.24 5.08 -0.69
CA GLU A 446 -43.22 4.00 -0.88
C GLU A 446 -43.29 3.04 0.34
N ARG A 447 -42.16 2.78 1.01
CA ARG A 447 -42.10 1.98 2.24
C ARG A 447 -42.68 2.76 3.43
N ALA A 448 -42.29 4.03 3.61
CA ALA A 448 -42.77 4.88 4.70
C ALA A 448 -44.29 5.11 4.64
N GLU A 449 -44.84 5.29 3.44
CA GLU A 449 -46.28 5.46 3.23
C GLU A 449 -47.05 4.16 3.54
N ARG A 450 -46.57 2.99 3.07
CA ARG A 450 -47.14 1.68 3.44
C ARG A 450 -47.10 1.43 4.95
N VAL A 451 -46.07 1.90 5.65
CA VAL A 451 -45.99 1.83 7.13
C VAL A 451 -47.01 2.78 7.76
N ARG A 452 -47.13 4.03 7.31
CA ARG A 452 -48.16 4.98 7.78
C ARG A 452 -49.58 4.43 7.58
N GLN A 453 -49.87 3.85 6.42
CA GLN A 453 -51.17 3.25 6.11
C GLN A 453 -51.50 2.07 7.02
N ARG A 454 -50.54 1.14 7.23
CA ARG A 454 -50.67 0.01 8.18
C ARG A 454 -50.83 0.47 9.63
N MET A 455 -50.15 1.55 10.03
CA MET A 455 -50.31 2.16 11.36
C MET A 455 -51.69 2.79 11.52
N GLY A 456 -52.19 3.52 10.51
CA GLY A 456 -53.55 4.07 10.48
C GLY A 456 -54.63 3.00 10.58
N GLU A 457 -54.52 1.92 9.80
CA GLU A 457 -55.41 0.75 9.91
C GLU A 457 -55.39 0.11 11.30
N ARG A 458 -54.20 -0.09 11.89
CA ARG A 458 -54.07 -0.62 13.25
C ARG A 458 -54.72 0.31 14.27
N HIS A 459 -54.58 1.62 14.09
CA HIS A 459 -55.17 2.61 14.98
C HIS A 459 -56.71 2.61 14.88
N GLN A 460 -57.28 2.58 13.66
CA GLN A 460 -58.73 2.43 13.45
C GLN A 460 -59.26 1.11 14.03
N LYS A 461 -58.61 -0.03 13.75
CA LYS A 461 -59.01 -1.35 14.28
C LYS A 461 -58.91 -1.41 15.82
N THR A 462 -58.02 -0.62 16.43
CA THR A 462 -57.91 -0.47 17.89
C THR A 462 -59.03 0.40 18.44
N GLN A 463 -59.29 1.57 17.84
CA GLN A 463 -60.41 2.43 18.24
C GLN A 463 -61.77 1.74 18.07
N GLU A 464 -61.97 0.97 17.00
CA GLU A 464 -63.19 0.19 16.80
C GLU A 464 -63.33 -0.93 17.84
N ARG A 465 -62.24 -1.60 18.23
CA ARG A 465 -62.23 -2.56 19.36
C ARG A 465 -62.61 -1.89 20.68
N VAL A 466 -62.10 -0.68 20.95
CA VAL A 466 -62.48 0.10 22.15
C VAL A 466 -63.96 0.47 22.10
N ARG A 467 -64.46 1.01 20.97
CA ARG A 467 -65.88 1.37 20.82
C ARG A 467 -66.80 0.16 20.96
N ARG A 468 -66.46 -0.98 20.33
CA ARG A 468 -67.18 -2.26 20.50
C ARG A 468 -67.09 -2.83 21.92
N SER A 469 -66.09 -2.46 22.72
CA SER A 469 -66.03 -2.81 24.15
C SER A 469 -66.92 -1.92 25.00
N GLN A 470 -67.00 -0.61 24.70
CA GLN A 470 -67.91 0.33 25.34
C GLN A 470 -69.38 -0.01 25.00
N GLU A 471 -69.71 -0.26 23.73
CA GLU A 471 -71.03 -0.73 23.26
C GLU A 471 -71.46 -2.09 23.86
N ARG A 472 -70.51 -2.86 24.44
CA ARG A 472 -70.77 -4.09 25.21
C ARG A 472 -70.92 -3.79 26.70
N ALA A 473 -70.09 -2.92 27.28
CA ALA A 473 -70.18 -2.48 28.67
C ALA A 473 -71.51 -1.79 28.96
N GLU A 474 -71.96 -0.87 28.10
CA GLU A 474 -73.27 -0.21 28.22
C GLU A 474 -74.43 -1.22 28.15
N ARG A 475 -74.29 -2.27 27.32
CA ARG A 475 -75.28 -3.33 27.16
C ARG A 475 -75.41 -4.21 28.41
N TYR A 476 -74.30 -4.42 29.14
CA TYR A 476 -74.29 -5.14 30.42
C TYR A 476 -74.61 -4.24 31.62
N GLY A 477 -74.38 -2.93 31.54
CA GLY A 477 -74.64 -1.96 32.62
C GLY A 477 -76.12 -1.79 32.98
N ARG A 478 -77.06 -2.31 32.20
CA ARG A 478 -78.50 -2.16 32.41
C ARG A 478 -79.14 -3.24 33.32
N GLY A 479 -78.38 -3.81 34.25
CA GLY A 479 -78.85 -4.76 35.28
C GLY A 479 -78.33 -4.42 36.68
N LYS A 480 -79.23 -4.14 37.64
CA LYS A 480 -78.86 -3.73 39.01
C LYS A 480 -78.28 -4.88 39.84
N SER A 481 -76.95 -4.98 39.94
CA SER A 481 -76.27 -5.92 40.84
C SER A 481 -75.91 -5.28 42.19
N ARG A 482 -76.81 -5.36 43.18
CA ARG A 482 -76.47 -5.12 44.61
C ARG A 482 -75.60 -6.27 45.10
N VAL A 483 -74.34 -6.01 45.44
CA VAL A 483 -73.43 -7.05 45.94
C VAL A 483 -73.55 -7.14 47.47
N ARG A 484 -73.78 -8.35 47.97
CA ARG A 484 -73.82 -8.67 49.40
C ARG A 484 -72.70 -9.66 49.71
N PHE A 485 -72.02 -9.43 50.83
CA PHE A 485 -70.99 -10.32 51.36
C PHE A 485 -71.10 -10.38 52.89
N ARG A 486 -70.72 -11.53 53.46
CA ARG A 486 -70.86 -11.87 54.88
C ARG A 486 -69.50 -12.29 55.43
N VAL A 487 -69.10 -11.70 56.55
CA VAL A 487 -67.85 -12.01 57.26
C VAL A 487 -68.16 -12.05 58.76
N ASN A 488 -67.76 -13.13 59.44
CA ASN A 488 -67.91 -13.35 60.88
C ASN A 488 -69.26 -12.85 61.46
N ASP A 489 -70.35 -13.40 60.90
CA ASP A 489 -71.74 -13.17 61.29
C ASP A 489 -72.22 -11.72 61.42
N ARG A 490 -71.60 -10.81 60.64
CA ARG A 490 -72.24 -9.56 60.24
C ARG A 490 -72.46 -9.53 58.74
N GLU A 491 -73.71 -9.30 58.35
CA GLU A 491 -74.15 -9.18 56.97
C GLU A 491 -74.17 -7.69 56.60
N TRP A 492 -73.47 -7.32 55.53
CA TRP A 492 -73.32 -5.93 55.11
C TRP A 492 -73.95 -5.72 53.74
N GLU A 493 -74.91 -4.78 53.66
CA GLU A 493 -75.44 -4.31 52.39
C GLU A 493 -74.86 -2.93 52.06
N PHE A 494 -74.16 -2.83 50.93
CA PHE A 494 -73.54 -1.59 50.45
C PHE A 494 -74.23 -1.11 49.17
N ASP A 495 -74.73 0.12 49.22
CA ASP A 495 -75.19 0.86 48.05
C ASP A 495 -74.00 1.51 47.33
N PRO A 496 -73.92 1.54 45.98
CA PRO A 496 -72.72 1.97 45.25
C PRO A 496 -72.23 3.37 45.62
N ALA A 497 -73.15 4.32 45.84
CA ALA A 497 -72.85 5.69 46.25
C ALA A 497 -72.32 5.82 47.70
N ARG A 498 -72.27 4.72 48.47
CA ARG A 498 -71.53 4.63 49.74
C ARG A 498 -70.13 4.05 49.54
N LEU A 499 -69.98 3.10 48.62
CA LEU A 499 -68.68 2.51 48.26
C LEU A 499 -67.74 3.52 47.58
N GLU A 500 -68.27 4.38 46.70
CA GLU A 500 -67.47 5.49 46.15
C GLU A 500 -67.08 6.50 47.22
N ARG A 501 -68.00 6.92 48.10
CA ARG A 501 -67.65 7.83 49.20
C ARG A 501 -66.61 7.24 50.15
N ILE A 502 -66.63 5.93 50.41
CA ILE A 502 -65.58 5.27 51.21
C ILE A 502 -64.24 5.23 50.44
N LYS A 503 -64.24 5.00 49.12
CA LYS A 503 -63.02 5.11 48.30
C LYS A 503 -62.46 6.53 48.29
N GLU A 504 -63.30 7.53 48.09
CA GLU A 504 -62.86 8.93 48.00
C GLU A 504 -62.39 9.46 49.36
N GLN A 505 -63.08 9.09 50.44
CA GLN A 505 -62.65 9.40 51.81
C GLN A 505 -61.35 8.68 52.18
N ALA A 506 -61.14 7.43 51.72
CA ALA A 506 -59.86 6.73 51.88
C ALA A 506 -58.75 7.35 51.01
N ARG A 507 -59.09 7.91 49.85
CA ARG A 507 -58.14 8.61 48.95
C ARG A 507 -57.72 9.97 49.53
N GLN A 508 -58.66 10.73 50.08
CA GLN A 508 -58.37 11.95 50.85
C GLN A 508 -57.53 11.62 52.08
N ALA A 509 -57.92 10.63 52.89
CA ALA A 509 -57.13 10.22 54.07
C ALA A 509 -55.71 9.73 53.70
N ALA A 510 -55.53 9.10 52.52
CA ALA A 510 -54.20 8.75 52.01
C ALA A 510 -53.40 9.99 51.57
N GLN A 511 -54.02 10.98 50.91
CA GLN A 511 -53.34 12.23 50.54
C GLN A 511 -53.01 13.10 51.76
N GLU A 512 -53.91 13.19 52.73
CA GLU A 512 -53.68 13.85 54.03
C GLU A 512 -52.61 13.12 54.85
N GLY A 513 -52.56 11.78 54.80
CA GLY A 513 -51.51 10.98 55.40
C GLY A 513 -50.13 11.22 54.78
N VAL A 514 -50.05 11.29 53.44
CA VAL A 514 -48.80 11.60 52.71
C VAL A 514 -48.37 13.06 52.95
N SER A 515 -49.30 14.01 52.90
CA SER A 515 -49.04 15.42 53.21
C SER A 515 -48.60 15.63 54.66
N GLY A 516 -49.26 14.95 55.61
CA GLY A 516 -48.90 14.95 57.02
C GLY A 516 -47.53 14.31 57.29
N ALA A 517 -47.18 13.25 56.56
CA ALA A 517 -45.85 12.65 56.61
C ALA A 517 -44.76 13.61 56.08
N MET A 518 -44.99 14.28 54.96
CA MET A 518 -44.08 15.32 54.45
C MET A 518 -43.94 16.48 55.44
N ALA A 519 -45.04 17.01 55.97
CA ALA A 519 -45.04 18.10 56.96
C ALA A 519 -44.42 17.69 58.32
N ALA A 520 -44.41 16.39 58.65
CA ALA A 520 -43.68 15.86 59.80
C ALA A 520 -42.17 15.78 59.53
N VAL A 521 -41.76 15.40 58.32
CA VAL A 521 -40.35 15.43 57.87
C VAL A 521 -39.82 16.87 57.82
N GLU A 522 -40.58 17.82 57.26
CA GLU A 522 -40.22 19.25 57.27
C GLU A 522 -40.11 19.82 58.69
N ARG A 523 -41.00 19.43 59.62
CA ARG A 523 -40.86 19.80 61.03
C ARG A 523 -39.66 19.14 61.72
N ALA A 524 -39.29 17.92 61.35
CA ALA A 524 -38.09 17.26 61.86
C ALA A 524 -36.81 17.98 61.38
N ILE A 525 -36.79 18.42 60.11
CA ILE A 525 -35.71 19.24 59.54
C ILE A 525 -35.64 20.62 60.22
N ALA A 526 -36.79 21.29 60.40
CA ALA A 526 -36.87 22.58 61.10
C ALA A 526 -36.55 22.51 62.61
N GLY A 527 -36.49 21.30 63.20
CA GLY A 527 -36.11 21.08 64.60
C GLY A 527 -34.60 20.98 64.84
N MET A 528 -33.78 20.79 63.80
CA MET A 528 -32.33 20.64 63.92
C MET A 528 -31.61 21.94 63.56
N GLY A 529 -31.55 22.88 64.52
CA GLY A 529 -31.00 24.21 64.31
C GLY A 529 -29.48 24.24 64.10
N VAL A 530 -29.03 24.34 62.84
CA VAL A 530 -27.67 24.74 62.45
C VAL A 530 -27.76 25.76 61.30
N ILE A 531 -27.01 26.86 61.40
CA ILE A 531 -26.95 27.96 60.42
C ILE A 531 -25.47 28.14 60.02
N PRO A 532 -25.11 28.06 58.73
CA PRO A 532 -24.52 29.22 58.02
C PRO A 532 -24.87 29.23 56.49
N PRO A 533 -24.16 29.97 55.60
CA PRO A 533 -24.43 31.38 55.30
C PRO A 533 -24.74 31.65 53.80
N ASN A 534 -24.71 32.92 53.37
CA ASN A 534 -25.07 33.37 52.00
C ASN A 534 -24.24 32.72 50.85
N PRO A 535 -24.84 32.57 49.65
CA PRO A 535 -24.16 32.07 48.46
C PRO A 535 -23.24 33.12 47.78
N PRO A 536 -22.17 32.69 47.08
CA PRO A 536 -21.25 33.57 46.36
C PRO A 536 -21.71 33.90 44.92
N ILE A 537 -21.01 34.85 44.30
CA ILE A 537 -21.19 35.33 42.92
C ILE A 537 -20.38 34.42 41.95
N PRO A 538 -20.90 34.06 40.75
CA PRO A 538 -20.14 33.28 39.77
C PRO A 538 -18.98 34.07 39.14
N PRO A 539 -17.84 33.42 38.83
CA PRO A 539 -16.64 34.10 38.30
C PRO A 539 -16.70 34.39 36.79
N THR A 540 -15.91 35.38 36.37
CA THR A 540 -15.63 35.72 34.96
C THR A 540 -14.49 34.84 34.38
N PRO A 541 -14.45 34.62 33.05
CA PRO A 541 -13.39 33.83 32.40
C PRO A 541 -12.03 34.55 32.40
N PRO A 542 -10.90 33.82 32.39
CA PRO A 542 -9.55 34.38 32.29
C PRO A 542 -9.13 34.70 30.85
N THR A 543 -8.15 35.58 30.70
CA THR A 543 -7.49 35.96 29.43
C THR A 543 -6.29 35.05 29.09
N PRO A 544 -5.89 34.93 27.81
CA PRO A 544 -4.79 34.05 27.38
C PRO A 544 -3.39 34.57 27.76
N PRO A 545 -2.39 33.67 27.91
CA PRO A 545 -0.98 34.03 28.12
C PRO A 545 -0.22 34.27 26.80
N THR A 546 0.88 35.02 26.88
CA THR A 546 1.87 35.23 25.79
C THR A 546 3.01 34.20 25.82
N PRO A 547 3.74 33.98 24.71
CA PRO A 547 4.71 32.89 24.58
C PRO A 547 6.08 33.16 25.23
N PRO A 548 6.84 32.11 25.61
CA PRO A 548 8.20 32.21 26.16
C PRO A 548 9.30 32.22 25.09
N VAL A 549 10.49 32.70 25.47
CA VAL A 549 11.75 32.72 24.68
C VAL A 549 12.84 31.98 25.49
N PRO A 550 13.73 31.16 24.87
CA PRO A 550 14.58 30.22 25.60
C PRO A 550 15.94 30.78 26.09
N PRO A 551 16.55 30.16 27.12
CA PRO A 551 17.97 30.33 27.48
C PRO A 551 18.81 29.06 27.26
N MET A 552 20.14 29.21 27.17
CA MET A 552 21.10 28.09 26.97
C MET A 552 21.89 27.69 28.24
N SER A 553 22.30 26.42 28.25
CA SER A 553 23.62 25.84 28.64
C SER A 553 24.20 25.92 30.06
N SER A 554 25.08 24.93 30.34
CA SER A 554 26.06 24.78 31.44
C SER A 554 25.56 24.46 32.87
N SER A 555 26.23 23.63 33.70
CA SER A 555 27.30 22.62 33.48
C SER A 555 27.59 21.78 34.76
N SER A 556 28.12 20.54 34.58
CA SER A 556 29.08 19.80 35.46
C SER A 556 28.78 19.53 36.96
N GLY A 557 29.08 18.30 37.47
CA GLY A 557 29.41 18.09 38.90
C GLY A 557 29.11 16.72 39.58
N GLU A 558 29.83 15.66 39.19
CA GLU A 558 30.39 14.52 39.98
C GLU A 558 29.94 14.11 41.43
N GLU A 559 29.93 12.77 41.65
CA GLU A 559 30.38 12.02 42.88
C GLU A 559 29.55 12.04 44.22
N THR A 560 29.58 11.04 45.14
CA THR A 560 30.10 9.64 45.16
C THR A 560 29.58 8.77 46.35
N GLU A 561 29.50 7.43 46.13
CA GLU A 561 29.52 6.23 47.04
C GLU A 561 28.45 5.82 48.10
N LEU A 562 28.54 4.50 48.40
CA LEU A 562 27.78 3.65 49.35
C LEU A 562 28.61 3.37 50.64
N PRO A 563 28.13 2.56 51.62
CA PRO A 563 28.26 1.07 51.59
C PRO A 563 26.97 0.40 52.18
N HIS A 564 26.80 -0.86 52.64
CA HIS A 564 27.47 -2.19 52.84
C HIS A 564 26.32 -3.17 53.25
N ALA A 565 26.39 -4.50 53.47
CA ALA A 565 27.18 -5.69 53.06
C ALA A 565 26.65 -6.90 53.90
N ALA A 566 26.76 -8.19 53.57
CA ALA A 566 26.95 -8.98 52.33
C ALA A 566 26.82 -10.50 52.67
N THR A 567 26.80 -11.39 51.66
CA THR A 567 27.11 -12.87 51.72
C THR A 567 26.20 -13.82 52.54
N ASP A 568 26.08 -15.13 52.26
CA ASP A 568 26.73 -15.98 51.23
C ASP A 568 25.87 -17.18 50.72
N ALA A 569 26.40 -17.90 49.72
CA ALA A 569 25.75 -18.87 48.84
C ALA A 569 25.51 -20.32 49.37
N THR A 570 24.75 -21.11 48.59
CA THR A 570 25.05 -22.54 48.29
C THR A 570 24.39 -22.93 46.94
N ILE A 571 25.02 -23.85 46.21
CA ILE A 571 24.76 -24.22 44.79
C ILE A 571 23.88 -25.49 44.68
N ASN A 572 23.06 -25.61 43.63
CA ASN A 572 22.88 -26.85 42.87
C ASN A 572 22.14 -26.63 41.52
N LEU A 573 22.46 -27.47 40.52
CA LEU A 573 21.85 -27.48 39.20
C LEU A 573 20.66 -28.47 39.13
N ALA A 574 19.69 -28.24 38.22
CA ALA A 574 19.42 -29.14 37.07
C ALA A 574 18.07 -28.87 36.36
N MET A 575 18.00 -29.36 35.12
CA MET A 575 16.82 -29.61 34.26
C MET A 575 16.19 -28.43 33.51
N GLU A 576 16.02 -28.63 32.20
CA GLU A 576 15.34 -27.72 31.27
C GLU A 576 13.81 -27.81 31.37
N GLN A 577 13.12 -26.75 30.95
CA GLN A 577 11.74 -26.83 30.45
C GLN A 577 11.60 -26.01 29.17
N GLN A 578 11.12 -26.65 28.10
CA GLN A 578 10.86 -26.04 26.80
C GLN A 578 9.62 -25.14 26.88
N THR A 579 9.70 -23.92 26.36
CA THR A 579 8.56 -23.02 26.21
C THR A 579 7.74 -23.39 24.97
N HIS A 580 6.58 -24.01 25.16
CA HIS A 580 5.61 -24.16 24.09
C HIS A 580 5.11 -22.78 23.62
N VAL A 581 5.27 -22.49 22.33
CA VAL A 581 4.57 -21.37 21.66
C VAL A 581 3.12 -21.80 21.43
N ALA A 582 2.17 -20.90 21.68
CA ALA A 582 0.75 -21.15 21.46
C ALA A 582 0.32 -20.67 20.06
N THR A 583 -0.30 -21.57 19.29
CA THR A 583 -0.88 -21.28 17.98
C THR A 583 -2.09 -20.33 18.11
N PRO A 584 -2.30 -19.34 17.21
CA PRO A 584 -3.53 -18.55 17.18
C PRO A 584 -4.76 -19.43 16.88
N PRO A 585 -5.98 -18.99 17.27
CA PRO A 585 -7.21 -19.74 17.03
C PRO A 585 -7.58 -19.74 15.53
N VAL A 586 -7.66 -20.94 14.94
CA VAL A 586 -8.05 -21.16 13.54
C VAL A 586 -9.53 -20.88 13.33
N ASN A 587 -9.88 -20.16 12.26
CA ASN A 587 -11.26 -19.82 11.92
C ASN A 587 -11.89 -20.87 10.99
N ILE A 588 -12.47 -21.91 11.58
CA ILE A 588 -12.99 -23.10 10.90
C ILE A 588 -14.05 -22.77 9.82
N GLU A 589 -14.78 -21.65 9.93
CA GLU A 589 -15.75 -21.26 8.89
C GLU A 589 -15.09 -20.73 7.61
N GLU A 590 -13.90 -20.12 7.69
CA GLU A 590 -13.15 -19.61 6.52
C GLU A 590 -12.45 -20.74 5.77
N GLU A 591 -11.81 -21.68 6.47
CA GLU A 591 -11.20 -22.86 5.84
C GLU A 591 -12.24 -23.75 5.13
N ARG A 592 -13.43 -23.90 5.72
CA ARG A 592 -14.57 -24.59 5.09
C ARG A 592 -15.05 -23.89 3.82
N ALA A 593 -15.07 -22.56 3.81
CA ALA A 593 -15.42 -21.79 2.61
C ALA A 593 -14.35 -21.97 1.51
N ALA A 594 -13.06 -21.93 1.87
CA ALA A 594 -11.96 -22.13 0.94
C ALA A 594 -11.97 -23.53 0.29
N ILE A 595 -12.21 -24.60 1.06
CA ILE A 595 -12.31 -25.97 0.52
C ILE A 595 -13.48 -26.09 -0.47
N LEU A 596 -14.66 -25.55 -0.12
CA LEU A 596 -15.83 -25.57 -1.01
C LEU A 596 -15.58 -24.76 -2.30
N GLN A 597 -14.82 -23.66 -2.23
CA GLN A 597 -14.40 -22.91 -3.42
C GLN A 597 -13.40 -23.71 -4.27
N MET A 598 -12.43 -24.40 -3.67
CA MET A 598 -11.48 -25.26 -4.42
C MET A 598 -12.17 -26.43 -5.13
N VAL A 599 -13.22 -27.01 -4.55
CA VAL A 599 -14.09 -27.99 -5.23
C VAL A 599 -14.87 -27.35 -6.38
N ALA A 600 -15.43 -26.14 -6.17
CA ALA A 600 -16.19 -25.43 -7.20
C ALA A 600 -15.33 -24.96 -8.40
N GLU A 601 -14.07 -24.63 -8.16
CA GLU A 601 -13.06 -24.33 -9.18
C GLU A 601 -12.42 -25.58 -9.80
N GLY A 602 -12.71 -26.78 -9.26
CA GLY A 602 -12.16 -28.05 -9.76
C GLY A 602 -10.68 -28.26 -9.47
N ARG A 603 -10.09 -27.53 -8.51
CA ARG A 603 -8.69 -27.67 -8.07
C ARG A 603 -8.45 -28.94 -7.25
N ILE A 604 -9.49 -29.42 -6.58
CA ILE A 604 -9.52 -30.70 -5.83
C ILE A 604 -10.79 -31.47 -6.21
N SER A 605 -10.76 -32.79 -6.10
CA SER A 605 -11.96 -33.60 -6.34
C SER A 605 -13.01 -33.41 -5.24
N PRO A 606 -14.30 -33.69 -5.50
CA PRO A 606 -15.33 -33.69 -4.45
C PRO A 606 -15.03 -34.68 -3.30
N GLU A 607 -14.36 -35.79 -3.61
CA GLU A 607 -14.01 -36.85 -2.66
C GLU A 607 -12.86 -36.40 -1.73
N GLU A 608 -11.91 -35.62 -2.23
CA GLU A 608 -10.89 -34.93 -1.40
C GLU A 608 -11.49 -33.77 -0.61
N GLY A 609 -12.43 -33.02 -1.21
CA GLY A 609 -13.17 -31.95 -0.53
C GLY A 609 -13.92 -32.45 0.71
N ASP A 610 -14.69 -33.54 0.57
CA ASP A 610 -15.40 -34.16 1.70
C ASP A 610 -14.41 -34.63 2.80
N MET A 611 -13.27 -35.24 2.44
CA MET A 611 -12.25 -35.64 3.42
C MET A 611 -11.64 -34.45 4.19
N LEU A 612 -11.40 -33.32 3.52
CA LEU A 612 -10.88 -32.11 4.16
C LEU A 612 -11.94 -31.42 5.04
N LEU A 613 -13.22 -31.48 4.67
CA LEU A 613 -14.31 -30.93 5.49
C LEU A 613 -14.59 -31.76 6.76
N ASP A 614 -14.47 -33.08 6.69
CA ASP A 614 -14.54 -34.01 7.84
C ASP A 614 -13.34 -33.83 8.78
N ALA A 615 -12.15 -33.52 8.24
CA ALA A 615 -10.95 -33.24 9.04
C ALA A 615 -11.05 -31.96 9.89
N LEU A 616 -11.96 -31.03 9.56
CA LEU A 616 -12.16 -29.76 10.25
C LEU A 616 -13.19 -29.78 11.40
N GLY A 617 -13.95 -30.87 11.59
CA GLY A 617 -14.77 -31.11 12.80
C GLY A 617 -16.26 -30.74 12.76
#